data_AF-A0A842PEB4-F1
#
_entry.id   AF-A0A842PEB4-F1
#
_cell.length_a   1.000
_cell.length_b   1.000
_cell.length_c   1.000
_cell.angle_alpha   90.00
_cell.angle_beta   90.00
_cell.angle_gamma   90.00
#
_symmetry.space_group_name_H-M   'P 1'
#
loop_
_entity.id
_entity.type
_entity.pdbx_description
1 polymer ?
#
loop_
_entity_poly.entity_id
_entity_poly.type
_entity_poly.pdbx_seq_one_letter_code
_entity_poly.pdbx_strand_id
1 'polypeptide(L)'
;MPKRIRSNYRRRLLYWLDEGGGTVSEGASVVGLRVPHASAELKKLRNNGYVVGDKEAGIRGAVQRLTDFGRQLLREDELAAFAKINLDEIPANCTGCVLARDKQMLLLAYRKKPQNALIPLPKRALGPLGVADSLSSGNEGVTTSWAWAVQNLSRQHWVDGATIRSIDPPIEVTDKNTISDWVIENSTWVILRVKLLEADLDISLSSGSWIKDIEGEDWPNLPKSCVGGDWNLGIALPSSISVSPVNSVISPISSRLGRGLILRSARKGAWVLADLDLLGMESTPLPLEVLIKWIEVAHPRLQPDELL
;
A
#
# COMPACT_ATOMS: atom_id res chain seq x y z
N MET A 1 25.99 -12.72 -1.51
CA MET A 1 25.11 -11.85 -2.32
C MET A 1 23.66 -12.12 -1.94
N PRO A 2 22.83 -11.07 -1.82
CA PRO A 2 21.42 -11.21 -1.46
C PRO A 2 20.62 -12.02 -2.47
N LYS A 3 19.65 -12.80 -2.00
CA LYS A 3 18.86 -13.72 -2.83
C LYS A 3 17.77 -12.97 -3.58
N ARG A 4 17.82 -13.02 -4.91
CA ARG A 4 16.82 -12.41 -5.78
C ARG A 4 15.69 -13.39 -6.15
N ILE A 5 14.45 -12.93 -6.03
CA ILE A 5 13.27 -13.60 -6.55
C ILE A 5 13.15 -13.29 -8.06
N ARG A 6 13.31 -14.33 -8.89
CA ARG A 6 13.27 -14.20 -10.36
C ARG A 6 11.85 -14.12 -10.93
N SER A 7 10.88 -14.73 -10.26
CA SER A 7 9.48 -14.77 -10.72
C SER A 7 8.68 -13.61 -10.15
N ASN A 8 8.17 -12.74 -11.01
CA ASN A 8 7.29 -11.63 -10.63
C ASN A 8 6.02 -12.13 -9.94
N TYR A 9 5.43 -13.22 -10.43
CA TYR A 9 4.27 -13.85 -9.79
C TYR A 9 4.57 -14.35 -8.38
N ARG A 10 5.75 -14.94 -8.16
CA ARG A 10 6.17 -15.35 -6.81
C ARG A 10 6.36 -14.14 -5.90
N ARG A 11 6.97 -13.06 -6.38
CA ARG A 11 7.14 -11.82 -5.62
C ARG A 11 5.78 -11.24 -5.22
N ARG A 12 4.85 -11.10 -6.16
CA ARG A 12 3.49 -10.61 -5.90
C ARG A 12 2.74 -11.46 -4.87
N LEU A 13 2.87 -12.79 -4.98
CA LEU A 13 2.26 -13.71 -4.03
C LEU A 13 2.85 -13.56 -2.62
N LEU A 14 4.16 -13.40 -2.50
CA LEU A 14 4.82 -13.17 -1.20
C LEU A 14 4.44 -11.80 -0.61
N TYR A 15 4.32 -10.74 -1.41
CA TYR A 15 3.84 -9.44 -0.95
C TYR A 15 2.40 -9.52 -0.45
N TRP A 16 1.50 -10.16 -1.19
CA TRP A 16 0.12 -10.38 -0.74
C TRP A 16 0.04 -11.18 0.56
N LEU A 17 0.89 -12.20 0.73
CA LEU A 17 0.97 -12.96 1.98
C LEU A 17 1.51 -12.13 3.15
N ASP A 18 2.39 -11.16 2.89
CA ASP A 18 2.93 -10.27 3.92
C ASP A 18 1.94 -9.20 4.39
N GLU A 19 0.97 -8.84 3.53
CA GLU A 19 -0.15 -7.93 3.81
C GLU A 19 -1.27 -8.58 4.64
N GLY A 20 -1.25 -9.90 4.81
CA GLY A 20 -2.24 -10.63 5.63
C GLY A 20 -2.55 -12.03 5.10
N GLY A 21 -2.31 -12.28 3.82
CA GLY A 21 -2.59 -13.56 3.17
C GLY A 21 -4.08 -13.85 3.08
N GLY A 22 -4.42 -15.14 2.94
CA GLY A 22 -5.79 -15.57 2.65
C GLY A 22 -5.84 -16.94 2.00
N THR A 23 -6.93 -17.26 1.31
CA THR A 23 -7.07 -18.54 0.61
C THR A 23 -6.29 -18.59 -0.70
N VAL A 24 -6.03 -19.79 -1.22
CA VAL A 24 -5.37 -19.98 -2.53
C VAL A 24 -6.12 -19.26 -3.65
N SER A 25 -7.45 -19.27 -3.63
CA SER A 25 -8.29 -18.64 -4.65
C SER A 25 -8.21 -17.11 -4.58
N GLU A 26 -8.20 -16.53 -3.37
CA GLU A 26 -7.98 -15.09 -3.18
C GLU A 26 -6.60 -14.67 -3.70
N GLY A 27 -5.54 -15.38 -3.30
CA GLY A 27 -4.19 -15.10 -3.77
C GLY A 27 -4.04 -15.24 -5.29
N ALA A 28 -4.69 -16.23 -5.90
CA ALA A 28 -4.73 -16.40 -7.34
C ALA A 28 -5.39 -15.20 -8.04
N SER A 29 -6.53 -14.72 -7.51
CA SER A 29 -7.24 -13.55 -8.03
C SER A 29 -6.38 -12.28 -7.94
N VAL A 30 -5.84 -11.98 -6.74
CA VAL A 30 -5.03 -10.77 -6.49
C VAL A 30 -3.78 -10.74 -7.36
N VAL A 31 -3.11 -11.89 -7.52
CA VAL A 31 -1.85 -11.99 -8.29
C VAL A 31 -2.13 -12.18 -9.79
N GLY A 32 -3.39 -12.38 -10.21
CA GLY A 32 -3.75 -12.63 -11.59
C GLY A 32 -3.19 -13.96 -12.14
N LEU A 33 -3.18 -15.00 -11.31
CA LEU A 33 -2.82 -16.37 -11.69
C LEU A 33 -4.08 -17.24 -11.76
N ARG A 34 -4.06 -18.27 -12.62
CA ARG A 34 -5.05 -19.35 -12.50
C ARG A 34 -4.81 -20.14 -11.21
N VAL A 35 -5.88 -20.55 -10.55
CA VAL A 35 -5.85 -21.27 -9.26
C VAL A 35 -4.88 -22.47 -9.25
N PRO A 36 -4.79 -23.33 -10.29
CA PRO A 36 -3.84 -24.44 -10.30
C PRO A 36 -2.37 -23.99 -10.21
N HIS A 37 -2.00 -22.89 -10.87
CA HIS A 37 -0.64 -22.36 -10.84
C HIS A 37 -0.32 -21.70 -9.50
N ALA A 38 -1.26 -20.94 -8.93
CA ALA A 38 -1.11 -20.37 -7.60
C ALA A 38 -0.95 -21.48 -6.53
N SER A 39 -1.76 -22.54 -6.62
CA SER A 39 -1.66 -23.72 -5.74
C SER A 39 -0.30 -24.40 -5.84
N ALA A 40 0.21 -24.62 -7.06
CA ALA A 40 1.52 -25.22 -7.28
C ALA A 40 2.67 -24.36 -6.72
N GLU A 41 2.64 -23.05 -6.91
CA GLU A 41 3.65 -22.15 -6.35
C GLU A 41 3.57 -22.08 -4.81
N LEU A 42 2.37 -22.00 -4.22
CA LEU A 42 2.20 -22.06 -2.76
C LEU A 42 2.70 -23.37 -2.18
N LYS A 43 2.48 -24.51 -2.87
CA LYS A 43 3.04 -25.81 -2.46
C LYS A 43 4.57 -25.76 -2.43
N LYS A 44 5.22 -25.20 -3.45
CA LYS A 44 6.69 -25.01 -3.46
C LYS A 44 7.15 -24.09 -2.32
N LEU A 45 6.44 -22.99 -2.08
CA LEU A 45 6.79 -22.06 -1.00
C LEU A 45 6.66 -22.70 0.39
N ARG A 46 5.63 -23.53 0.62
CA ARG A 46 5.48 -24.32 1.86
C ARG A 46 6.60 -25.34 2.02
N ASN A 47 6.93 -26.10 0.96
CA ASN A 47 8.02 -27.08 1.00
C ASN A 47 9.37 -26.43 1.34
N ASN A 48 9.56 -25.15 0.98
CA ASN A 48 10.76 -24.37 1.30
C ASN A 48 10.67 -23.63 2.65
N GLY A 49 9.59 -23.80 3.42
CA GLY A 49 9.39 -23.15 4.72
C GLY A 49 9.05 -21.66 4.67
N TYR A 50 8.79 -21.08 3.50
CA TYR A 50 8.47 -19.65 3.35
C TYR A 50 7.01 -19.30 3.70
N VAL A 51 6.13 -20.29 3.63
CA VAL A 51 4.67 -20.13 3.80
C VAL A 51 4.16 -21.27 4.66
N VAL A 52 3.16 -21.00 5.49
CA VAL A 52 2.43 -21.99 6.27
C VAL A 52 0.93 -21.89 5.98
N GLY A 53 0.22 -23.02 6.07
CA GLY A 53 -1.23 -23.05 6.00
C GLY A 53 -1.81 -23.32 7.39
N ASP A 54 -2.92 -22.68 7.72
CA ASP A 54 -3.60 -22.87 9.03
C ASP A 54 -4.26 -24.24 9.18
N LYS A 55 -4.47 -24.95 8.07
CA LYS A 55 -5.07 -26.28 8.02
C LYS A 55 -4.10 -27.25 7.34
N GLU A 56 -4.32 -28.54 7.59
CA GLU A 56 -3.60 -29.60 6.89
C GLU A 56 -3.67 -29.45 5.36
N ALA A 57 -2.59 -29.84 4.70
CA ALA A 57 -2.45 -29.65 3.27
C ALA A 57 -3.53 -30.40 2.49
N GLY A 58 -4.28 -29.67 1.64
CA GLY A 58 -5.32 -30.26 0.78
C GLY A 58 -6.75 -29.92 1.20
N ILE A 59 -6.95 -29.35 2.39
CA ILE A 59 -8.27 -28.89 2.83
C ILE A 59 -8.63 -27.59 2.10
N ARG A 60 -9.82 -27.54 1.49
CA ARG A 60 -10.35 -26.33 0.84
C ARG A 60 -10.50 -25.19 1.85
N GLY A 61 -10.17 -23.97 1.43
CA GLY A 61 -10.27 -22.79 2.29
C GLY A 61 -9.16 -22.67 3.36
N ALA A 62 -8.05 -23.40 3.22
CA ALA A 62 -6.89 -23.19 4.10
C ALA A 62 -6.28 -21.79 3.87
N VAL A 63 -6.28 -20.97 4.92
CA VAL A 63 -5.61 -19.66 4.92
C VAL A 63 -4.11 -19.87 4.91
N GLN A 64 -3.42 -19.15 4.02
CA GLN A 64 -1.97 -19.20 3.87
C GLN A 64 -1.37 -17.94 4.50
N ARG A 65 -0.29 -18.10 5.27
CA ARG A 65 0.45 -17.01 5.91
C ARG A 65 1.94 -17.08 5.63
N LEU A 66 2.57 -15.92 5.59
CA LEU A 66 4.02 -15.80 5.42
C LEU A 66 4.74 -16.12 6.73
N THR A 67 5.79 -16.94 6.66
CA THR A 67 6.68 -17.22 7.80
C THR A 67 7.77 -16.16 7.93
N ASP A 68 8.51 -16.16 9.04
CA ASP A 68 9.66 -15.26 9.21
C ASP A 68 10.76 -15.53 8.17
N PHE A 69 10.97 -16.80 7.79
CA PHE A 69 11.87 -17.15 6.70
C PHE A 69 11.38 -16.59 5.35
N GLY A 70 10.06 -16.56 5.12
CA GLY A 70 9.45 -15.90 3.98
C GLY A 70 9.66 -14.38 3.97
N ARG A 71 9.56 -13.73 5.14
CA ARG A 71 9.86 -12.30 5.31
C ARG A 71 11.33 -11.98 5.05
N GLN A 72 12.23 -12.84 5.53
CA GLN A 72 13.67 -12.70 5.27
C GLN A 72 13.97 -12.80 3.77
N LEU A 73 13.34 -13.75 3.06
CA LEU A 73 13.47 -13.86 1.61
C LEU A 73 13.03 -12.58 0.88
N LEU A 74 11.96 -11.92 1.36
CA LEU A 74 11.53 -10.64 0.80
C LEU A 74 12.55 -9.53 1.06
N ARG A 75 13.11 -9.43 2.27
CA ARG A 75 14.18 -8.46 2.59
C ARG A 75 15.42 -8.69 1.73
N GLU A 76 15.80 -9.95 1.52
CA GLU A 76 16.91 -10.29 0.62
C GLU A 76 16.63 -9.86 -0.83
N ASP A 77 15.40 -10.05 -1.34
CA ASP A 77 15.04 -9.60 -2.69
C ASP A 77 15.05 -8.08 -2.83
N GLU A 78 14.61 -7.35 -1.81
CA GLU A 78 14.65 -5.89 -1.74
C GLU A 78 16.09 -5.37 -1.74
N LEU A 79 16.95 -5.96 -0.92
CA LEU A 79 18.36 -5.59 -0.85
C LEU A 79 19.06 -5.93 -2.17
N ALA A 80 18.71 -7.04 -2.82
CA ALA A 80 19.20 -7.38 -4.16
C ALA A 80 18.72 -6.42 -5.26
N ALA A 81 17.56 -5.77 -5.07
CA ALA A 81 17.07 -4.73 -5.97
C ALA A 81 17.79 -3.41 -5.73
N PHE A 82 17.99 -3.04 -4.45
CA PHE A 82 18.73 -1.85 -4.04
C PHE A 82 20.20 -1.88 -4.49
N ALA A 83 20.87 -3.03 -4.35
CA ALA A 83 22.27 -3.23 -4.73
C ALA A 83 22.59 -3.00 -6.23
N LYS A 84 21.57 -2.82 -7.08
CA LYS A 84 21.75 -2.56 -8.52
C LYS A 84 21.63 -1.10 -8.89
N ILE A 85 21.17 -0.27 -7.96
CA ILE A 85 21.07 1.16 -8.19
C ILE A 85 22.48 1.73 -8.17
N ASN A 86 22.80 2.55 -9.17
CA ASN A 86 24.04 3.31 -9.17
C ASN A 86 23.88 4.45 -8.16
N LEU A 87 24.51 4.32 -6.99
CA LEU A 87 24.47 5.34 -5.94
C LEU A 87 25.53 6.45 -6.14
N ASP A 88 26.39 6.34 -7.16
CA ASP A 88 27.42 7.33 -7.45
C ASP A 88 26.87 8.50 -8.30
N GLU A 89 25.80 8.26 -9.07
CA GLU A 89 25.21 9.22 -10.02
C GLU A 89 23.84 9.72 -9.54
N ILE A 90 23.78 10.29 -8.34
CA ILE A 90 22.51 10.71 -7.75
C ILE A 90 22.17 12.14 -8.18
N PRO A 91 21.04 12.37 -8.89
CA PRO A 91 20.64 13.71 -9.33
C PRO A 91 20.39 14.66 -8.16
N ALA A 92 20.70 15.94 -8.37
CA ALA A 92 20.31 16.99 -7.44
C ALA A 92 18.77 17.01 -7.28
N ASN A 93 18.30 17.29 -6.06
CA ASN A 93 16.88 17.34 -5.67
C ASN A 93 16.11 16.01 -5.75
N CYS A 94 16.79 14.87 -5.92
CA CYS A 94 16.11 13.58 -5.78
C CYS A 94 15.81 13.27 -4.30
N THR A 95 14.65 12.67 -4.06
CA THR A 95 14.23 12.22 -2.71
C THR A 95 14.27 10.70 -2.59
N GLY A 96 14.20 9.99 -3.72
CA GLY A 96 14.28 8.55 -3.78
C GLY A 96 14.49 7.99 -5.18
N CYS A 97 14.44 6.67 -5.28
CA CYS A 97 14.51 5.93 -6.54
C CYS A 97 13.56 4.74 -6.59
N VAL A 98 13.26 4.29 -7.79
CA VAL A 98 12.40 3.12 -8.05
C VAL A 98 13.29 1.89 -8.17
N LEU A 99 13.17 0.97 -7.22
CA LEU A 99 13.92 -0.29 -7.23
C LEU A 99 13.27 -1.31 -8.18
N ALA A 100 11.97 -1.46 -8.08
CA ALA A 100 11.20 -2.40 -8.87
C ALA A 100 9.79 -1.89 -9.12
N ARG A 101 9.22 -2.32 -10.25
CA ARG A 101 7.81 -2.09 -10.58
C ARG A 101 7.18 -3.39 -11.08
N ASP A 102 6.02 -3.71 -10.53
CA ASP A 102 5.17 -4.80 -10.99
C ASP A 102 3.70 -4.38 -10.90
N LYS A 103 3.14 -3.95 -12.03
CA LYS A 103 1.79 -3.37 -12.12
C LYS A 103 1.62 -2.19 -11.16
N GLN A 104 0.69 -2.32 -10.20
CA GLN A 104 0.41 -1.34 -9.15
C GLN A 104 1.43 -1.35 -8.01
N MET A 105 2.21 -2.42 -7.88
CA MET A 105 3.18 -2.56 -6.79
C MET A 105 4.50 -1.94 -7.22
N LEU A 106 4.97 -0.99 -6.43
CA LEU A 106 6.26 -0.32 -6.60
C LEU A 106 7.10 -0.61 -5.36
N LEU A 107 8.38 -0.87 -5.60
CA LEU A 107 9.39 -0.91 -4.56
C LEU A 107 10.23 0.35 -4.71
N LEU A 108 10.19 1.21 -3.70
CA LEU A 108 10.87 2.51 -3.69
C LEU A 108 11.94 2.53 -2.62
N ALA A 109 13.04 3.24 -2.85
CA ALA A 109 14.01 3.59 -1.81
C ALA A 109 14.02 5.10 -1.62
N TYR A 110 13.90 5.56 -0.39
CA TYR A 110 13.95 6.97 -0.02
C TYR A 110 15.15 7.24 0.88
N ARG A 111 15.78 8.41 0.72
CA ARG A 111 16.80 8.93 1.65
C ARG A 111 16.17 9.49 2.91
N LYS A 112 15.03 10.17 2.74
CA LYS A 112 14.23 10.73 3.83
C LYS A 112 12.91 10.00 3.87
N LYS A 113 12.61 9.38 5.01
CA LYS A 113 11.37 8.64 5.21
C LYS A 113 10.15 9.55 4.99
N PRO A 114 9.20 9.18 4.11
CA PRO A 114 7.92 9.86 4.00
C PRO A 114 7.12 9.66 5.29
N GLN A 115 6.60 10.76 5.84
CA GLN A 115 5.86 10.75 7.11
C GLN A 115 4.46 10.12 6.99
N ASN A 116 3.81 10.32 5.85
CA ASN A 116 2.41 9.92 5.63
C ASN A 116 2.31 8.61 4.86
N ALA A 117 1.27 7.82 5.14
CA ALA A 117 1.00 6.58 4.41
C ALA A 117 0.61 6.84 2.93
N LEU A 118 -0.02 7.99 2.67
CA LEU A 118 -0.31 8.46 1.31
C LEU A 118 0.92 9.21 0.79
N ILE A 119 1.42 8.81 -0.38
CA ILE A 119 2.61 9.36 -1.00
C ILE A 119 2.25 9.82 -2.42
N PRO A 120 2.48 11.09 -2.78
CA PRO A 120 2.41 11.53 -4.16
C PRO A 120 3.63 11.01 -4.93
N LEU A 121 3.41 10.39 -6.08
CA LEU A 121 4.48 9.95 -6.98
C LEU A 121 4.37 10.69 -8.31
N PRO A 122 5.49 11.17 -8.88
CA PRO A 122 5.45 11.76 -10.20
C PRO A 122 5.16 10.67 -11.24
N LYS A 123 4.30 10.95 -12.22
CA LYS A 123 4.03 10.00 -13.32
C LYS A 123 5.23 9.83 -14.25
N ARG A 124 6.26 10.67 -14.16
CA ARG A 124 7.49 10.57 -14.94
C ARG A 124 8.69 10.67 -14.02
N ALA A 125 9.72 9.89 -14.31
CA ALA A 125 11.00 9.95 -13.62
C ALA A 125 11.62 11.35 -13.73
N LEU A 126 12.51 11.69 -12.79
CA LEU A 126 13.41 12.82 -12.95
C LEU A 126 14.24 12.63 -14.22
N GLY A 127 14.10 13.56 -15.16
CA GLY A 127 14.95 13.62 -16.34
C GLY A 127 16.37 14.08 -15.99
N PRO A 128 17.36 13.84 -16.88
CA PRO A 128 18.69 14.38 -16.71
C PRO A 128 18.63 15.92 -16.61
N LEU A 129 19.29 16.48 -15.59
CA LEU A 129 19.49 17.92 -15.42
C LEU A 129 20.10 18.47 -16.72
N GLY A 130 19.38 19.36 -17.41
CA GLY A 130 19.90 20.07 -18.58
C GLY A 130 19.18 19.82 -19.91
N VAL A 131 18.28 18.82 -19.99
CA VAL A 131 17.19 18.92 -20.97
C VAL A 131 16.14 19.79 -20.31
N ALA A 132 16.35 21.10 -20.39
CA ALA A 132 15.24 22.01 -20.23
C ALA A 132 14.08 21.46 -21.09
N ASP A 133 12.86 21.64 -20.62
CA ASP A 133 11.66 21.67 -21.45
C ASP A 133 11.75 22.82 -22.49
N SER A 134 12.90 23.00 -23.15
CA SER A 134 13.22 24.02 -24.14
C SER A 134 12.91 23.55 -25.57
N LEU A 135 12.25 22.40 -25.71
CA LEU A 135 11.44 22.07 -26.89
C LEU A 135 9.95 22.10 -26.51
N SER A 136 9.57 23.05 -25.65
CA SER A 136 8.19 23.43 -25.40
C SER A 136 7.59 24.08 -26.64
N SER A 137 6.73 23.33 -27.32
CA SER A 137 5.78 23.89 -28.29
C SER A 137 4.64 24.58 -27.52
N GLY A 138 4.91 25.79 -27.02
CA GLY A 138 3.90 26.84 -26.85
C GLY A 138 2.64 26.54 -26.03
N ASN A 139 2.66 25.63 -25.05
CA ASN A 139 1.62 25.53 -24.03
C ASN A 139 2.25 25.68 -22.65
N GLU A 140 1.89 26.76 -21.95
CA GLU A 140 2.19 26.97 -20.55
C GLU A 140 1.76 25.76 -19.70
N GLY A 141 2.67 25.27 -18.84
CA GLY A 141 2.33 24.35 -17.76
C GLY A 141 2.26 22.87 -18.14
N VAL A 142 3.39 22.23 -18.48
CA VAL A 142 3.52 20.78 -18.23
C VAL A 142 3.73 20.60 -16.72
N THR A 143 2.67 20.81 -15.95
CA THR A 143 2.63 20.42 -14.54
C THR A 143 2.96 18.94 -14.52
N THR A 144 4.06 18.57 -13.86
CA THR A 144 4.42 17.15 -13.68
C THR A 144 3.17 16.46 -13.14
N SER A 145 2.51 15.62 -13.93
CA SER A 145 1.29 14.97 -13.48
C SER A 145 1.66 13.99 -12.37
N TRP A 146 0.90 13.96 -11.28
CA TRP A 146 1.17 13.14 -10.10
C TRP A 146 0.16 12.01 -9.97
N ALA A 147 0.51 11.01 -9.16
CA ALA A 147 -0.30 9.86 -8.83
C ALA A 147 -0.25 9.61 -7.32
N TRP A 148 -1.34 9.11 -6.74
CA TRP A 148 -1.33 8.71 -5.34
C TRP A 148 -0.90 7.24 -5.19
N ALA A 149 0.02 6.99 -4.26
CA ALA A 149 0.40 5.67 -3.81
C ALA A 149 0.21 5.53 -2.30
N VAL A 150 0.00 4.31 -1.84
CA VAL A 150 -0.16 3.97 -0.42
C VAL A 150 0.99 3.09 0.01
N GLN A 151 1.70 3.47 1.07
CA GLN A 151 2.70 2.63 1.73
C GLN A 151 2.12 1.88 2.93
N ASN A 152 2.67 0.71 3.23
CA ASN A 152 2.44 0.04 4.50
C ASN A 152 3.51 0.46 5.52
N LEU A 153 3.12 1.30 6.48
CA LEU A 153 4.03 1.84 7.50
C LEU A 153 4.68 0.77 8.39
N SER A 154 4.07 -0.42 8.53
CA SER A 154 4.62 -1.51 9.36
C SER A 154 5.70 -2.33 8.65
N ARG A 155 5.89 -2.15 7.34
CA ARG A 155 6.77 -2.97 6.50
C ARG A 155 7.90 -2.15 5.88
N GLN A 156 8.62 -1.42 6.73
CA GLN A 156 9.80 -0.62 6.36
C GLN A 156 11.06 -1.49 6.44
N HIS A 157 11.97 -1.32 5.48
CA HIS A 157 13.26 -2.00 5.49
C HIS A 157 14.38 -0.99 5.34
N TRP A 158 15.14 -0.79 6.41
CA TRP A 158 16.25 0.14 6.45
C TRP A 158 17.54 -0.50 5.95
N VAL A 159 18.28 0.23 5.12
CA VAL A 159 19.49 -0.25 4.46
C VAL A 159 20.54 0.86 4.48
N ASP A 160 21.78 0.48 4.75
CA ASP A 160 22.94 1.35 4.55
C ASP A 160 23.38 1.29 3.08
N GLY A 161 23.43 2.45 2.43
CA GLY A 161 23.85 2.66 1.06
C GLY A 161 25.34 2.39 0.81
N ALA A 162 26.20 2.57 1.82
CA ALA A 162 27.63 2.34 1.67
C ALA A 162 27.98 0.84 1.72
N THR A 163 27.47 0.12 2.73
CA THR A 163 27.76 -1.31 2.89
C THR A 163 26.78 -2.24 2.18
N ILE A 164 25.63 -1.71 1.72
CA ILE A 164 24.51 -2.46 1.14
C ILE A 164 24.07 -3.57 2.11
N ARG A 165 23.76 -3.19 3.35
CA ARG A 165 23.32 -4.11 4.41
C ARG A 165 22.06 -3.61 5.07
N SER A 166 21.21 -4.54 5.50
CA SER A 166 20.06 -4.24 6.35
C SER A 166 20.55 -3.68 7.68
N ILE A 167 19.93 -2.59 8.12
CA ILE A 167 20.17 -1.97 9.41
C ILE A 167 18.86 -1.80 10.16
N ASP A 168 18.95 -1.53 11.45
CA ASP A 168 17.79 -1.14 12.26
C ASP A 168 17.34 0.29 11.91
N PRO A 169 16.06 0.64 12.15
CA PRO A 169 15.59 2.01 11.96
C PRO A 169 16.48 2.99 12.74
N PRO A 170 16.94 4.08 12.10
CA PRO A 170 17.72 5.10 12.79
C PRO A 170 16.87 5.69 13.91
N ILE A 171 17.50 5.92 15.06
CA ILE A 171 16.87 6.63 16.18
C ILE A 171 16.65 8.06 15.71
N GLU A 172 15.40 8.53 15.70
CA GLU A 172 15.08 9.92 15.41
C GLU A 172 15.62 10.79 16.56
N VAL A 173 16.86 11.28 16.42
CA VAL A 173 17.48 12.19 17.41
C VAL A 173 16.85 13.58 17.22
N THR A 174 15.99 13.96 18.16
CA THR A 174 15.30 15.26 18.16
C THR A 174 16.25 16.42 18.50
N ASP A 175 17.44 16.14 19.04
CA ASP A 175 18.39 17.16 19.49
C ASP A 175 19.51 17.41 18.45
N LYS A 176 19.28 18.39 17.57
CA LYS A 176 20.30 18.96 16.69
C LYS A 176 21.25 19.92 17.44
N ASN A 177 21.87 19.48 18.54
CA ASN A 177 22.73 20.35 19.36
C ASN A 177 24.23 19.99 19.36
N THR A 178 24.66 18.97 18.62
CA THR A 178 26.08 18.63 18.53
C THR A 178 26.61 18.82 17.10
N ILE A 179 27.67 19.62 16.96
CA ILE A 179 28.39 19.84 15.70
C ILE A 179 28.96 18.52 15.14
N SER A 180 29.17 17.52 16.00
CA SER A 180 29.61 16.17 15.65
C SER A 180 28.57 15.35 14.86
N ASP A 181 27.29 15.71 14.93
CA ASP A 181 26.19 15.01 14.24
C ASP A 181 26.03 15.46 12.77
N TRP A 182 26.78 16.47 12.34
CA TRP A 182 26.76 16.96 10.96
C TRP A 182 27.63 16.13 9.99
N VAL A 183 28.48 15.23 10.50
CA VAL A 183 29.47 14.48 9.70
C VAL A 183 29.02 13.06 9.36
N ILE A 184 27.87 12.61 9.87
CA ILE A 184 27.27 11.37 9.35
C ILE A 184 26.60 11.74 8.02
N GLU A 185 27.35 11.63 6.93
CA GLU A 185 26.78 11.43 5.60
C GLU A 185 25.75 10.31 5.73
N ASN A 186 24.48 10.68 5.80
CA ASN A 186 23.37 9.77 5.98
C ASN A 186 23.22 8.94 4.70
N SER A 187 24.08 7.93 4.53
CA SER A 187 23.97 6.87 3.54
C SER A 187 22.80 5.94 3.85
N THR A 188 21.98 6.24 4.85
CA THR A 188 20.80 5.47 5.24
C THR A 188 19.66 5.66 4.25
N TRP A 189 19.09 4.55 3.81
CA TRP A 189 17.90 4.50 2.95
C TRP A 189 16.79 3.69 3.63
N VAL A 190 15.56 4.06 3.34
CA VAL A 190 14.39 3.25 3.67
C VAL A 190 13.77 2.71 2.39
N ILE A 191 13.67 1.39 2.31
CA ILE A 191 12.96 0.69 1.25
C ILE A 191 11.50 0.53 1.67
N LEU A 192 10.60 0.93 0.78
CA LEU A 192 9.15 0.94 0.97
C LEU A 192 8.47 0.15 -0.14
N ARG A 193 7.54 -0.72 0.25
CA ARG A 193 6.56 -1.30 -0.67
C ARG A 193 5.36 -0.38 -0.72
N VAL A 194 5.04 0.09 -1.92
CA VAL A 194 3.90 0.98 -2.13
C VAL A 194 3.00 0.43 -3.22
N LYS A 195 1.71 0.72 -3.09
CA LYS A 195 0.68 0.34 -4.06
C LYS A 195 0.04 1.58 -4.64
N LEU A 196 0.00 1.67 -5.97
CA LEU A 196 -0.74 2.73 -6.65
C LEU A 196 -2.24 2.62 -6.35
N LEU A 197 -2.86 3.76 -6.05
CA LEU A 197 -4.28 3.83 -5.72
C LEU A 197 -5.14 3.58 -6.98
N GLU A 198 -4.65 3.99 -8.15
CA GLU A 198 -5.27 3.77 -9.45
C GLU A 198 -4.50 2.72 -10.25
N ALA A 199 -5.21 1.66 -10.63
CA ALA A 199 -4.69 0.49 -11.33
C ALA A 199 -4.12 0.78 -12.71
N ASP A 200 -4.87 1.58 -13.45
CA ASP A 200 -4.74 1.75 -14.91
C ASP A 200 -4.03 3.07 -15.24
N LEU A 201 -3.33 3.65 -14.26
CA LEU A 201 -2.65 4.91 -14.46
C LEU A 201 -1.35 4.70 -15.25
N ASP A 202 -1.23 5.43 -16.35
CA ASP A 202 -0.01 5.49 -17.15
C ASP A 202 1.08 6.26 -16.39
N ILE A 203 1.87 5.50 -15.63
CA ILE A 203 3.07 5.97 -14.97
C ILE A 203 4.29 5.49 -15.76
N SER A 204 5.25 6.36 -15.99
CA SER A 204 6.52 6.14 -16.69
C SER A 204 7.70 6.11 -15.70
N LEU A 205 7.56 5.29 -14.66
CA LEU A 205 8.60 4.99 -13.68
C LEU A 205 9.17 3.59 -13.95
N SER A 206 10.44 3.52 -14.35
CA SER A 206 11.17 2.26 -14.56
C SER A 206 12.11 1.97 -13.38
N SER A 207 12.53 0.71 -13.21
CA SER A 207 13.59 0.38 -12.26
C SER A 207 14.87 1.19 -12.55
N GLY A 208 15.45 1.78 -11.52
CA GLY A 208 16.60 2.69 -11.62
C GLY A 208 16.23 4.16 -11.81
N SER A 209 14.95 4.48 -12.04
CA SER A 209 14.50 5.87 -12.18
C SER A 209 14.57 6.62 -10.85
N TRP A 210 15.04 7.86 -10.90
CA TRP A 210 15.03 8.79 -9.78
C TRP A 210 13.67 9.51 -9.66
N ILE A 211 13.25 9.80 -8.44
CA ILE A 211 12.01 10.52 -8.13
C ILE A 211 12.29 11.73 -7.24
N LYS A 212 11.44 12.75 -7.37
CA LYS A 212 11.38 13.91 -6.48
C LYS A 212 10.07 13.93 -5.73
N ASP A 213 10.07 14.58 -4.57
CA ASP A 213 8.85 14.91 -3.85
C ASP A 213 8.16 16.09 -4.51
N ILE A 214 6.89 16.27 -4.17
CA ILE A 214 6.11 17.41 -4.62
C ILE A 214 6.58 18.69 -3.93
N GLU A 215 6.76 19.74 -4.72
CA GLU A 215 7.16 21.06 -4.24
C GLU A 215 5.95 22.00 -4.39
N GLY A 216 5.62 22.74 -3.33
CA GLY A 216 4.47 23.66 -3.31
C GLY A 216 3.18 23.08 -2.74
N GLU A 217 2.08 23.83 -2.90
CA GLU A 217 0.76 23.49 -2.35
C GLU A 217 -0.18 22.81 -3.36
N ASP A 218 0.26 22.62 -4.60
CA ASP A 218 -0.54 22.05 -5.69
C ASP A 218 -0.55 20.52 -5.65
N TRP A 219 -1.35 19.94 -4.76
CA TRP A 219 -1.48 18.50 -4.60
C TRP A 219 -2.26 17.82 -5.74
N PRO A 220 -1.92 16.58 -6.13
CA PRO A 220 -2.72 15.80 -7.07
C PRO A 220 -4.16 15.62 -6.59
N ASN A 221 -5.09 15.72 -7.55
CA ASN A 221 -6.47 15.29 -7.34
C ASN A 221 -6.51 13.83 -6.85
N LEU A 222 -7.37 13.57 -5.87
CA LEU A 222 -7.65 12.22 -5.41
C LEU A 222 -8.42 11.44 -6.50
N PRO A 223 -8.28 10.10 -6.52
CA PRO A 223 -9.08 9.27 -7.42
C PRO A 223 -10.58 9.46 -7.20
N LYS A 224 -11.37 9.26 -8.26
CA LYS A 224 -12.84 9.43 -8.21
C LYS A 224 -13.52 8.55 -7.16
N SER A 225 -12.93 7.39 -6.81
CA SER A 225 -13.45 6.52 -5.76
C SER A 225 -13.35 7.12 -4.35
N CYS A 226 -12.49 8.13 -4.16
CA CYS A 226 -12.19 8.78 -2.88
C CYS A 226 -12.94 10.11 -2.69
N VAL A 227 -13.72 10.57 -3.68
CA VAL A 227 -14.36 11.89 -3.66
C VAL A 227 -15.79 11.81 -4.17
N GLY A 228 -16.71 12.54 -3.55
CA GLY A 228 -18.09 12.69 -4.01
C GLY A 228 -19.11 11.80 -3.30
N GLY A 229 -18.71 11.11 -2.22
CA GLY A 229 -19.61 10.36 -1.36
C GLY A 229 -20.39 11.25 -0.37
N ASP A 230 -21.44 10.68 0.22
CA ASP A 230 -22.38 11.38 1.11
C ASP A 230 -21.82 11.65 2.52
N TRP A 231 -20.65 11.09 2.84
CA TRP A 231 -20.00 11.25 4.14
C TRP A 231 -18.51 11.50 4.00
N ASN A 232 -17.92 12.12 5.01
CA ASN A 232 -16.51 12.49 5.03
C ASN A 232 -15.72 11.51 5.90
N LEU A 233 -14.74 10.82 5.30
CA LEU A 233 -13.85 9.91 6.01
C LEU A 233 -12.71 10.66 6.72
N GLY A 234 -12.27 11.81 6.18
CA GLY A 234 -11.18 12.60 6.73
C GLY A 234 -10.44 13.40 5.67
N ILE A 235 -9.14 13.59 5.89
CA ILE A 235 -8.25 14.41 5.03
C ILE A 235 -7.10 13.54 4.52
N ALA A 236 -6.73 13.72 3.25
CA ALA A 236 -5.63 13.01 2.60
C ALA A 236 -4.28 13.68 2.88
N LEU A 237 -3.70 13.44 4.05
CA LEU A 237 -2.37 13.98 4.39
C LEU A 237 -1.28 13.46 3.43
N PRO A 238 -0.31 14.30 3.01
CA PRO A 238 -0.02 15.65 3.53
C PRO A 238 -0.87 16.79 2.95
N SER A 239 -1.76 16.51 1.99
CA SER A 239 -2.65 17.52 1.43
C SER A 239 -3.78 17.90 2.40
N SER A 240 -4.50 18.97 2.08
CA SER A 240 -5.74 19.39 2.75
C SER A 240 -7.01 18.88 2.05
N ILE A 241 -6.88 17.95 1.10
CA ILE A 241 -8.02 17.44 0.30
C ILE A 241 -8.90 16.52 1.15
N SER A 242 -10.20 16.80 1.19
CA SER A 242 -11.19 15.98 1.88
C SER A 242 -11.45 14.66 1.17
N VAL A 243 -11.48 13.56 1.92
CA VAL A 243 -11.77 12.21 1.44
C VAL A 243 -13.24 11.89 1.71
N SER A 244 -14.04 11.75 0.66
CA SER A 244 -15.46 11.40 0.70
C SER A 244 -15.73 10.23 -0.24
N PRO A 245 -15.54 8.98 0.24
CA PRO A 245 -15.56 7.80 -0.62
C PRO A 245 -16.97 7.50 -1.15
N VAL A 246 -17.07 7.21 -2.45
CA VAL A 246 -18.35 6.83 -3.11
C VAL A 246 -18.64 5.35 -2.93
N ASN A 247 -17.60 4.53 -2.87
CA ASN A 247 -17.71 3.08 -2.73
C ASN A 247 -17.65 2.65 -1.27
N SER A 248 -18.15 1.44 -1.00
CA SER A 248 -18.05 0.81 0.32
C SER A 248 -16.60 0.76 0.81
N VAL A 249 -16.37 1.26 2.02
CA VAL A 249 -15.06 1.23 2.68
C VAL A 249 -15.04 0.08 3.68
N ILE A 250 -14.09 -0.82 3.52
CA ILE A 250 -13.82 -1.92 4.47
C ILE A 250 -12.43 -1.67 5.05
N SER A 251 -12.34 -1.54 6.37
CA SER A 251 -11.07 -1.30 7.04
C SER A 251 -11.00 -1.98 8.41
N PRO A 252 -9.94 -2.75 8.71
CA PRO A 252 -9.69 -3.23 10.06
C PRO A 252 -9.18 -2.07 10.93
N ILE A 253 -9.99 -1.61 11.89
CA ILE A 253 -9.64 -0.53 12.82
C ILE A 253 -9.52 -1.11 14.22
N SER A 254 -8.29 -1.15 14.75
CA SER A 254 -8.02 -1.66 16.11
C SER A 254 -8.46 -0.69 17.20
N SER A 255 -8.26 0.61 16.99
CA SER A 255 -8.58 1.66 17.97
C SER A 255 -10.08 1.77 18.23
N ARG A 256 -10.48 1.67 19.52
CA ARG A 256 -11.87 1.90 19.96
C ARG A 256 -12.34 3.31 19.59
N LEU A 257 -11.50 4.32 19.85
CA LEU A 257 -11.78 5.72 19.53
C LEU A 257 -11.94 5.93 18.02
N GLY A 258 -11.02 5.38 17.22
CA GLY A 258 -11.07 5.49 15.75
C GLY A 258 -12.35 4.90 15.16
N ARG A 259 -12.78 3.73 15.66
CA ARG A 259 -14.07 3.14 15.29
C ARG A 259 -15.24 4.06 15.62
N GLY A 260 -15.29 4.61 16.84
CA GLY A 260 -16.34 5.53 17.26
C GLY A 260 -16.41 6.80 16.40
N LEU A 261 -15.27 7.42 16.08
CA LEU A 261 -15.21 8.63 15.25
C LEU A 261 -15.68 8.38 13.81
N ILE A 262 -15.23 7.30 13.18
CA ILE A 262 -15.63 6.94 11.81
C ILE A 262 -17.13 6.64 11.74
N LEU A 263 -17.65 5.85 12.69
CA LEU A 263 -19.08 5.55 12.76
C LEU A 263 -19.91 6.84 12.97
N ARG A 264 -19.44 7.76 13.83
CA ARG A 264 -20.11 9.06 14.02
C ARG A 264 -20.11 9.93 12.77
N SER A 265 -19.05 9.87 11.96
CA SER A 265 -18.98 10.63 10.70
C SER A 265 -19.90 10.03 9.63
N ALA A 266 -19.91 8.71 9.51
CA ALA A 266 -20.69 7.99 8.49
C ALA A 266 -22.19 7.87 8.81
N ARG A 267 -22.62 8.11 10.06
CA ARG A 267 -24.00 7.83 10.52
C ARG A 267 -25.10 8.64 9.84
N LYS A 268 -24.79 9.83 9.32
CA LYS A 268 -25.83 10.78 8.93
C LYS A 268 -26.59 10.22 7.72
N GLY A 269 -27.85 9.84 7.92
CA GLY A 269 -28.68 9.21 6.88
C GLY A 269 -28.36 7.73 6.61
N ALA A 270 -27.60 7.08 7.50
CA ALA A 270 -27.20 5.68 7.36
C ALA A 270 -27.67 4.82 8.54
N TRP A 271 -27.86 3.53 8.28
CA TRP A 271 -28.04 2.53 9.33
C TRP A 271 -26.69 2.13 9.91
N VAL A 272 -26.58 2.12 11.23
CA VAL A 272 -25.33 1.79 11.93
C VAL A 272 -25.51 0.47 12.68
N LEU A 273 -24.77 -0.55 12.26
CA LEU A 273 -24.68 -1.83 12.96
C LEU A 273 -23.36 -1.88 13.74
N ALA A 274 -23.39 -1.49 15.02
CA ALA A 274 -22.21 -1.47 15.88
C ALA A 274 -22.58 -1.63 17.36
N ASP A 275 -21.59 -1.88 18.20
CA ASP A 275 -21.70 -1.75 19.66
C ASP A 275 -22.01 -0.29 20.01
N LEU A 276 -23.25 -0.01 20.46
CA LEU A 276 -23.80 1.32 20.67
C LEU A 276 -23.10 2.06 21.83
N ASP A 277 -22.44 1.34 22.74
CA ASP A 277 -21.59 1.93 23.79
C ASP A 277 -20.40 2.70 23.19
N LEU A 278 -19.99 2.40 21.96
CA LEU A 278 -18.97 3.17 21.22
C LEU A 278 -19.48 4.56 20.83
N LEU A 279 -20.79 4.69 20.67
CA LEU A 279 -21.43 5.88 20.13
C LEU A 279 -22.01 6.76 21.22
N GLY A 280 -22.23 6.23 22.43
CA GLY A 280 -22.84 6.95 23.55
C GLY A 280 -24.27 7.35 23.24
N MET A 281 -25.01 6.47 22.54
CA MET A 281 -26.34 6.73 21.99
C MET A 281 -27.32 5.63 22.36
N GLU A 282 -28.61 5.98 22.36
CA GLU A 282 -29.70 5.01 22.47
C GLU A 282 -29.81 4.12 21.22
N SER A 283 -30.35 2.92 21.41
CA SER A 283 -30.46 1.90 20.37
C SER A 283 -31.32 2.36 19.19
N THR A 284 -30.78 2.26 17.98
CA THR A 284 -31.58 2.37 16.75
C THR A 284 -32.27 1.03 16.49
N PRO A 285 -33.56 1.02 16.08
CA PRO A 285 -34.25 -0.23 15.76
C PRO A 285 -33.48 -1.01 14.68
N LEU A 286 -33.49 -2.34 14.74
CA LEU A 286 -32.89 -3.16 13.69
C LEU A 286 -33.68 -2.95 12.38
N PRO A 287 -33.02 -2.83 11.22
CA PRO A 287 -33.70 -2.66 9.93
C PRO A 287 -34.23 -4.00 9.42
N LEU A 288 -35.16 -4.60 10.17
CA LEU A 288 -35.73 -5.92 9.87
C LEU A 288 -36.36 -5.96 8.47
N GLU A 289 -36.99 -4.88 8.03
CA GLU A 289 -37.58 -4.78 6.67
C GLU A 289 -36.53 -4.97 5.56
N VAL A 290 -35.32 -4.43 5.73
CA VAL A 290 -34.22 -4.59 4.77
C VAL A 290 -33.70 -6.02 4.79
N LEU A 291 -33.60 -6.62 5.98
CA LEU A 291 -33.19 -8.03 6.15
C LEU A 291 -34.19 -8.98 5.50
N ILE A 292 -35.48 -8.79 5.72
CA ILE A 292 -36.56 -9.58 5.10
C ILE A 292 -36.41 -9.49 3.57
N LYS A 293 -36.23 -8.27 3.03
CA LYS A 293 -36.10 -8.12 1.58
C LYS A 293 -34.84 -8.79 1.02
N TRP A 294 -33.75 -8.76 1.77
CA TRP A 294 -32.53 -9.47 1.39
C TRP A 294 -32.71 -11.00 1.42
N ILE A 295 -33.42 -11.53 2.43
CA ILE A 295 -33.73 -12.97 2.53
C ILE A 295 -34.60 -13.41 1.34
N GLU A 296 -35.61 -12.64 0.96
CA GLU A 296 -36.44 -12.94 -0.23
C GLU A 296 -35.61 -13.04 -1.52
N VAL A 297 -34.61 -12.15 -1.69
CA VAL A 297 -33.73 -12.17 -2.86
C VAL A 297 -32.73 -13.33 -2.81
N ALA A 298 -32.13 -13.58 -1.65
CA ALA A 298 -31.13 -14.64 -1.46
C ALA A 298 -31.76 -16.05 -1.49
N HIS A 299 -33.01 -16.17 -1.02
CA HIS A 299 -33.75 -17.41 -0.86
C HIS A 299 -35.15 -17.30 -1.50
N PRO A 300 -35.25 -17.22 -2.83
CA PRO A 300 -36.52 -16.98 -3.53
C PRO A 300 -37.54 -18.13 -3.44
N ARG A 301 -37.17 -19.26 -2.80
CA ARG A 301 -38.02 -20.43 -2.58
C ARG A 301 -38.52 -20.54 -1.14
N LEU A 302 -38.07 -19.66 -0.24
CA LEU A 302 -38.56 -19.62 1.13
C LEU A 302 -40.03 -19.21 1.09
N GLN A 303 -40.89 -19.95 1.79
CA GLN A 303 -42.31 -19.60 1.87
C GLN A 303 -42.48 -18.39 2.81
N PRO A 304 -43.48 -17.52 2.60
CA PRO A 304 -43.73 -16.36 3.47
C PRO A 304 -43.87 -16.73 4.96
N ASP A 305 -44.40 -17.93 5.24
CA ASP A 305 -44.61 -18.45 6.58
C ASP A 305 -43.30 -18.81 7.32
N GLU A 306 -42.19 -18.91 6.59
CA GLU A 306 -40.85 -19.23 7.13
C GLU A 306 -40.01 -17.96 7.41
N LEU A 307 -40.56 -16.77 7.14
CA LEU A 307 -39.90 -15.46 7.29
C LEU A 307 -40.16 -14.76 8.65
N LEU A 308 -40.99 -15.34 9.52
CA LEU A 308 -41.39 -14.77 10.83
C LEU A 308 -40.89 -15.60 12.01
#